data_AF-A0A970RA78-F1
#
_entry.id   AF-A0A970RA78-F1
#
_cell.length_a   1.000
_cell.length_b   1.000
_cell.length_c   1.000
_cell.angle_alpha   90.00
_cell.angle_beta   90.00
_cell.angle_gamma   90.00
#
_symmetry.space_group_name_H-M   'P 1'
#
loop_
_entity.id
_entity.type
_entity.pdbx_description
1 polymer ?
#
loop_
_entity_poly.entity_id
_entity_poly.type
_entity_poly.pdbx_seq_one_letter_code
_entity_poly.pdbx_strand_id
1 'polypeptide(L)'
;MVMINTLEECTGKTITGNRLVNSKFPPIAIFDDVASTEEFEALFAIQELTNPRILNEVGRLDLIARDEIPFGIQGCAYATAPFTHINPAGSRFSPGAFGVLYIAENEQTALLEVKHHQNMYWSQVDGMNYDRFVFRALKCTFNDTDMMSASALTYNDPIYDSDDYSASHSLGHALKQAGKPGLQYNSVRSQGSLCWALFTPLPVHSIVQTSHYEMIWNGSIISTNSITNIQLP
;
A
#
# COMPACT_ATOMS: atom_id res chain seq x y z
N MET A 1 0.80 18.29 17.86
CA MET A 1 0.41 16.95 17.38
C MET A 1 -1.06 17.01 17.04
N VAL A 2 -1.44 16.62 15.82
CA VAL A 2 -2.84 16.59 15.39
C VAL A 2 -3.58 15.54 16.21
N MET A 3 -4.75 15.90 16.74
CA MET A 3 -5.59 15.00 17.51
C MET A 3 -6.69 14.43 16.60
N ILE A 4 -7.10 13.18 16.81
CA ILE A 4 -8.13 12.56 15.96
C ILE A 4 -9.43 13.38 15.95
N ASN A 5 -9.80 13.96 17.10
CA ASN A 5 -11.01 14.77 17.26
C ASN A 5 -10.98 16.12 16.52
N THR A 6 -9.82 16.52 15.96
CA THR A 6 -9.71 17.72 15.12
C THR A 6 -9.81 17.41 13.62
N LEU A 7 -9.82 16.13 13.25
CA LEU A 7 -10.01 15.70 11.87
C LEU A 7 -11.50 15.54 11.57
N GLU A 8 -11.88 15.86 10.34
CA GLU A 8 -13.24 15.60 9.84
C GLU A 8 -13.36 14.15 9.38
N GLU A 9 -14.56 13.59 9.45
CA GLU A 9 -14.83 12.28 8.85
C GLU A 9 -15.07 12.41 7.35
N CYS A 10 -14.60 11.42 6.59
CA CYS A 10 -14.86 11.31 5.18
C CYS A 10 -16.35 11.08 4.89
N THR A 11 -16.79 11.38 3.67
CA THR A 11 -18.21 11.42 3.32
C THR A 11 -18.86 10.05 3.05
N GLY A 12 -18.10 8.95 3.11
CA GLY A 12 -18.62 7.59 2.84
C GLY A 12 -18.87 7.29 1.37
N LYS A 13 -17.94 7.70 0.51
CA LYS A 13 -17.99 7.51 -0.95
C LYS A 13 -17.13 6.33 -1.38
N THR A 14 -17.52 5.73 -2.49
CA THR A 14 -16.65 4.82 -3.23
C THR A 14 -15.54 5.61 -3.91
N ILE A 15 -14.30 5.31 -3.53
CA ILE A 15 -13.09 5.89 -4.09
C ILE A 15 -12.47 4.91 -5.08
N THR A 16 -11.93 5.44 -6.17
CA THR A 16 -11.03 4.69 -7.05
C THR A 16 -9.68 5.37 -7.08
N GLY A 17 -8.64 4.66 -6.66
CA GLY A 17 -7.28 5.16 -6.60
C GLY A 17 -6.28 4.20 -7.23
N ASN A 18 -5.01 4.53 -7.12
CA ASN A 18 -3.91 3.89 -7.82
C ASN A 18 -2.77 3.56 -6.85
N ARG A 19 -2.15 2.40 -7.06
CA ARG A 19 -0.98 1.94 -6.30
C ARG A 19 0.00 1.29 -7.25
N LEU A 20 1.30 1.41 -6.98
CA LEU A 20 2.32 0.67 -7.71
C LEU A 20 3.01 -0.34 -6.78
N VAL A 21 3.25 -1.54 -7.30
CA VAL A 21 3.94 -2.63 -6.59
C VAL A 21 5.08 -3.18 -7.45
N ASN A 22 6.16 -3.65 -6.83
CA ASN A 22 7.26 -4.27 -7.57
C ASN A 22 6.79 -5.59 -8.22
N SER A 23 7.20 -5.83 -9.47
CA SER A 23 6.77 -6.99 -10.25
C SER A 23 7.57 -8.27 -9.97
N LYS A 24 8.79 -8.15 -9.41
CA LYS A 24 9.80 -9.21 -9.37
C LYS A 24 9.86 -9.98 -8.02
N PHE A 25 9.09 -9.58 -7.01
CA PHE A 25 8.98 -10.27 -5.71
C PHE A 25 7.55 -10.76 -5.48
N PRO A 26 7.41 -11.96 -4.90
CA PRO A 26 6.80 -13.12 -5.57
C PRO A 26 5.38 -12.83 -6.06
N PRO A 27 4.96 -13.41 -7.20
CA PRO A 27 3.57 -13.34 -7.64
C PRO A 27 2.70 -14.09 -6.61
N ILE A 28 2.09 -13.35 -5.69
CA ILE A 28 1.20 -13.89 -4.66
C ILE A 28 -0.10 -14.29 -5.36
N ALA A 29 -0.19 -15.54 -5.81
CA ALA A 29 -1.41 -16.11 -6.41
C ALA A 29 -2.26 -16.89 -5.41
N ILE A 30 -1.94 -16.86 -4.11
CA ILE A 30 -2.62 -17.71 -3.11
C ILE A 30 -4.07 -17.29 -2.88
N PHE A 31 -4.41 -16.00 -3.01
CA PHE A 31 -5.74 -15.48 -2.71
C PHE A 31 -6.51 -14.94 -3.91
N ASP A 32 -5.92 -14.96 -5.10
CA ASP A 32 -6.60 -14.47 -6.30
C ASP A 32 -7.58 -15.52 -6.87
N ASP A 33 -7.39 -16.81 -6.55
CA ASP A 33 -8.18 -17.95 -7.06
C ASP A 33 -9.08 -18.64 -6.01
N VAL A 34 -9.10 -18.21 -4.74
CA VAL A 34 -10.01 -18.77 -3.71
C VAL A 34 -11.12 -17.81 -3.36
N ALA A 35 -12.36 -18.30 -3.51
CA ALA A 35 -13.57 -17.48 -3.57
C ALA A 35 -14.44 -17.59 -2.31
N SER A 36 -14.05 -18.35 -1.28
CA SER A 36 -14.81 -18.40 -0.03
C SER A 36 -13.97 -18.55 1.24
N THR A 37 -14.55 -18.14 2.36
CA THR A 37 -13.98 -18.26 3.71
C THR A 37 -13.61 -19.71 4.05
N GLU A 38 -14.40 -20.68 3.56
CA GLU A 38 -14.21 -22.12 3.77
C GLU A 38 -13.06 -22.68 2.93
N GLU A 39 -12.90 -22.24 1.69
CA GLU A 39 -11.76 -22.63 0.84
C GLU A 39 -10.43 -22.11 1.42
N PHE A 40 -10.47 -20.92 2.03
CA PHE A 40 -9.35 -20.41 2.79
C PHE A 40 -8.98 -21.32 3.97
N GLU A 41 -9.94 -21.89 4.72
CA GLU A 41 -9.64 -22.81 5.83
C GLU A 41 -8.90 -24.06 5.35
N ALA A 42 -9.35 -24.62 4.23
CA ALA A 42 -8.72 -25.78 3.64
C ALA A 42 -7.28 -25.47 3.21
N LEU A 43 -7.04 -24.34 2.55
CA LEU A 43 -5.69 -23.93 2.15
C LEU A 43 -4.81 -23.58 3.34
N PHE A 44 -5.32 -22.84 4.33
CA PHE A 44 -4.58 -22.45 5.53
C PHE A 44 -4.16 -23.67 6.36
N ALA A 45 -5.07 -24.62 6.58
CA ALA A 45 -4.76 -25.85 7.31
C ALA A 45 -3.70 -26.71 6.60
N ILE A 46 -3.69 -26.72 5.26
CA ILE A 46 -2.65 -27.40 4.46
C ILE A 46 -1.31 -26.63 4.56
N GLN A 47 -1.35 -25.30 4.63
CA GLN A 47 -0.18 -24.42 4.72
C GLN A 47 0.52 -24.49 6.08
N GLU A 48 -0.22 -24.53 7.20
CA GLU A 48 0.36 -24.71 8.55
C GLU A 48 1.19 -25.99 8.67
N LEU A 49 0.89 -27.00 7.85
CA LEU A 49 1.51 -28.31 7.94
C LEU A 49 2.80 -28.47 7.12
N THR A 50 3.16 -27.59 6.17
CA THR A 50 4.05 -28.04 5.07
C THR A 50 5.29 -27.23 4.67
N ASN A 51 5.52 -25.94 4.98
CA ASN A 51 6.82 -25.34 4.59
C ASN A 51 7.20 -23.98 5.21
N PRO A 52 8.35 -23.87 5.92
CA PRO A 52 8.90 -22.58 6.38
C PRO A 52 9.23 -21.61 5.24
N ARG A 53 9.50 -22.11 4.02
CA ARG A 53 9.79 -21.29 2.84
C ARG A 53 8.55 -20.60 2.28
N ILE A 54 7.37 -21.20 2.46
CA ILE A 54 6.07 -20.68 2.00
C ILE A 54 5.55 -19.59 2.96
N LEU A 55 5.90 -19.63 4.26
CA LEU A 55 5.59 -18.56 5.21
C LEU A 55 6.15 -17.18 4.79
N ASN A 56 7.31 -17.16 4.11
CA ASN A 56 7.85 -15.93 3.52
C ASN A 56 7.10 -15.47 2.26
N GLU A 57 6.38 -16.38 1.59
CA GLU A 57 5.65 -16.13 0.34
C GLU A 57 4.19 -15.71 0.59
N VAL A 58 3.58 -16.12 1.72
CA VAL A 58 2.20 -15.75 2.13
C VAL A 58 2.18 -14.51 3.06
N GLY A 59 3.30 -14.25 3.73
CA GLY A 59 3.39 -13.26 4.82
C GLY A 59 2.87 -13.81 6.15
N ARG A 60 2.91 -13.00 7.20
CA ARG A 60 2.42 -13.37 8.54
C ARG A 60 0.92 -13.11 8.64
N LEU A 61 0.11 -14.09 8.25
CA LEU A 61 -1.35 -13.98 8.28
C LEU A 61 -1.91 -13.70 9.68
N ASP A 62 -1.22 -14.09 10.75
CA ASP A 62 -1.58 -13.76 12.14
C ASP A 62 -1.60 -12.25 12.44
N LEU A 63 -1.06 -11.41 11.54
CA LEU A 63 -1.01 -9.95 11.72
C LEU A 63 -2.31 -9.25 11.30
N ILE A 64 -3.24 -9.96 10.68
CA ILE A 64 -4.56 -9.45 10.30
C ILE A 64 -5.65 -10.33 10.89
N ALA A 65 -6.65 -9.71 11.51
CA ALA A 65 -7.79 -10.45 12.02
C ALA A 65 -8.60 -10.99 10.83
N ARG A 66 -9.08 -12.23 10.95
CA ARG A 66 -9.69 -12.94 9.81
C ARG A 66 -10.96 -12.27 9.29
N ASP A 67 -11.71 -11.63 10.18
CA ASP A 67 -12.89 -10.82 9.89
C ASP A 67 -12.58 -9.48 9.22
N GLU A 68 -11.30 -9.05 9.22
CA GLU A 68 -10.84 -7.89 8.44
C GLU A 68 -10.48 -8.24 6.99
N ILE A 69 -10.33 -9.53 6.65
CA ILE A 69 -9.94 -9.96 5.30
C ILE A 69 -11.16 -9.91 4.36
N PRO A 70 -11.11 -9.13 3.26
CA PRO A 70 -12.20 -9.04 2.30
C PRO A 70 -12.20 -10.24 1.34
N PHE A 71 -12.55 -11.43 1.83
CA PHE A 71 -12.62 -12.63 0.99
C PHE A 71 -13.60 -12.46 -0.18
N GLY A 72 -13.28 -13.09 -1.32
CA GLY A 72 -14.12 -13.08 -2.52
C GLY A 72 -14.00 -11.82 -3.39
N ILE A 73 -13.22 -10.81 -3.00
CA ILE A 73 -12.94 -9.67 -3.88
C ILE A 73 -11.90 -10.02 -4.93
N GLN A 74 -11.99 -9.37 -6.10
CA GLN A 74 -10.91 -9.41 -7.08
C GLN A 74 -9.66 -8.71 -6.53
N GLY A 75 -8.52 -9.40 -6.50
CA GLY A 75 -7.26 -8.86 -5.98
C GLY A 75 -7.14 -8.83 -4.46
N CYS A 76 -7.77 -9.79 -3.77
CA CYS A 76 -7.69 -9.92 -2.32
C CYS A 76 -6.23 -10.05 -1.82
N ALA A 77 -5.36 -10.72 -2.57
CA ALA A 77 -3.93 -10.79 -2.26
C ALA A 77 -3.27 -9.40 -2.23
N TYR A 78 -3.61 -8.54 -3.19
CA TYR A 78 -3.10 -7.17 -3.21
C TYR A 78 -3.61 -6.32 -2.05
N ALA A 79 -4.86 -6.55 -1.61
CA ALA A 79 -5.45 -5.82 -0.50
C ALA A 79 -4.82 -6.19 0.84
N THR A 80 -4.53 -7.49 1.04
CA THR A 80 -4.02 -8.03 2.30
C THR A 80 -2.50 -7.95 2.45
N ALA A 81 -1.73 -7.99 1.34
CA ALA A 81 -0.28 -8.03 1.36
C ALA A 81 0.40 -6.96 2.25
N PRO A 82 -0.04 -5.68 2.28
CA PRO A 82 0.57 -4.66 3.15
C PRO A 82 0.45 -4.96 4.65
N PHE A 83 -0.51 -5.79 5.05
CA PHE A 83 -0.79 -6.18 6.43
C PHE A 83 -0.06 -7.45 6.85
N THR A 84 0.29 -8.31 5.89
CA THR A 84 1.01 -9.57 6.13
C THR A 84 2.53 -9.45 5.90
N HIS A 85 2.98 -8.43 5.15
CA HIS A 85 4.38 -8.14 4.83
C HIS A 85 4.79 -6.76 5.35
N ILE A 86 4.73 -6.58 6.67
CA ILE A 86 5.08 -5.30 7.31
C ILE A 86 6.57 -5.00 7.11
N ASN A 87 6.88 -3.79 6.65
CA ASN A 87 8.24 -3.27 6.61
C ASN A 87 8.69 -2.86 8.04
N PRO A 88 9.71 -3.51 8.65
CA PRO A 88 10.17 -3.14 9.99
C PRO A 88 10.77 -1.73 10.07
N ALA A 89 11.22 -1.16 8.95
CA ALA A 89 11.68 0.23 8.89
C ALA A 89 10.51 1.25 8.90
N GLY A 90 9.27 0.77 8.80
CA GLY A 90 8.07 1.59 8.81
C GLY A 90 7.71 2.22 7.47
N SER A 91 6.73 3.13 7.56
CA SER A 91 6.15 3.94 6.50
C SER A 91 5.72 5.29 7.09
N ARG A 92 5.09 6.17 6.31
CA ARG A 92 4.65 7.49 6.81
C ARG A 92 3.75 7.42 8.05
N PHE A 93 2.79 6.52 8.09
CA PHE A 93 1.78 6.44 9.16
C PHE A 93 1.92 5.19 10.02
N SER A 94 3.03 4.45 9.92
CA SER A 94 3.32 3.31 10.77
C SER A 94 4.82 3.25 11.06
N PRO A 95 5.26 3.12 12.32
CA PRO A 95 6.67 2.92 12.66
C PRO A 95 7.14 1.48 12.39
N GLY A 96 6.40 0.68 11.61
CA GLY A 96 6.71 -0.72 11.33
C GLY A 96 6.04 -1.71 12.30
N ALA A 97 5.15 -1.23 13.16
CA ALA A 97 4.42 -2.07 14.12
C ALA A 97 3.13 -2.71 13.53
N PHE A 98 2.57 -2.11 12.48
CA PHE A 98 1.38 -2.59 11.78
C PHE A 98 1.46 -2.24 10.29
N GLY A 99 0.76 -3.01 9.45
CA GLY A 99 0.70 -2.76 8.01
C GLY A 99 -0.22 -1.61 7.63
N VAL A 100 0.07 -0.96 6.50
CA VAL A 100 -0.73 0.14 5.95
C VAL A 100 -0.80 0.00 4.44
N LEU A 101 -2.02 -0.02 3.88
CA LEU A 101 -2.23 0.01 2.44
C LEU A 101 -2.30 1.46 1.96
N TYR A 102 -1.29 1.88 1.20
CA TYR A 102 -1.22 3.21 0.59
C TYR A 102 -1.81 3.22 -0.81
N ILE A 103 -2.69 4.19 -1.07
CA ILE A 103 -3.36 4.39 -2.36
C ILE A 103 -3.29 5.88 -2.70
N ALA A 104 -2.93 6.21 -3.95
CA ALA A 104 -2.90 7.57 -4.45
C ALA A 104 -4.14 7.87 -5.31
N GLU A 105 -4.53 9.15 -5.42
CA GLU A 105 -5.68 9.58 -6.23
C GLU A 105 -5.53 9.24 -7.70
N ASN A 106 -4.34 9.46 -8.25
CA ASN A 106 -4.04 9.24 -9.65
C ASN A 106 -2.73 8.47 -9.82
N GLU A 107 -2.58 7.82 -10.96
CA GLU A 107 -1.44 6.97 -11.28
C GLU A 107 -0.12 7.74 -11.29
N GLN A 108 -0.13 9.00 -11.74
CA GLN A 108 1.04 9.89 -11.70
C GLN A 108 1.53 10.12 -10.27
N THR A 109 0.62 10.33 -9.31
CA THR A 109 0.97 10.47 -7.90
C THR A 109 1.57 9.17 -7.35
N ALA A 110 0.98 8.01 -7.67
CA ALA A 110 1.54 6.72 -7.27
C ALA A 110 2.96 6.48 -7.83
N LEU A 111 3.21 6.90 -9.07
CA LEU A 111 4.55 6.85 -9.70
C LEU A 111 5.56 7.75 -8.97
N LEU A 112 5.16 8.97 -8.60
CA LEU A 112 6.03 9.91 -7.88
C LEU A 112 6.39 9.39 -6.48
N GLU A 113 5.43 8.82 -5.75
CA GLU A 113 5.66 8.21 -4.44
C GLU A 113 6.65 7.03 -4.54
N VAL A 114 6.42 6.10 -5.48
CA VAL A 114 7.33 4.95 -5.68
C VAL A 114 8.70 5.42 -6.13
N LYS A 115 8.80 6.38 -7.06
CA LYS A 115 10.09 6.94 -7.49
C LYS A 115 10.86 7.52 -6.31
N HIS A 116 10.20 8.25 -5.42
CA HIS A 116 10.86 8.83 -4.25
C HIS A 116 11.41 7.72 -3.32
N HIS A 117 10.58 6.75 -2.94
CA HIS A 117 11.01 5.69 -2.02
C HIS A 117 12.07 4.76 -2.61
N GLN A 118 11.99 4.45 -3.90
CA GLN A 118 13.03 3.67 -4.58
C GLN A 118 14.35 4.44 -4.63
N ASN A 119 14.33 5.76 -4.85
CA ASN A 119 15.55 6.55 -4.77
C ASN A 119 16.19 6.51 -3.38
N MET A 120 15.39 6.66 -2.33
CA MET A 120 15.86 6.62 -0.94
C MET A 120 16.40 5.24 -0.54
N TYR A 121 15.76 4.16 -1.00
CA TYR A 121 16.17 2.80 -0.69
C TYR A 121 17.50 2.45 -1.39
N TRP A 122 17.59 2.67 -2.70
CA TRP A 122 18.77 2.26 -3.47
C TRP A 122 19.98 3.17 -3.30
N SER A 123 19.80 4.42 -2.86
CA SER A 123 20.93 5.30 -2.50
C SER A 123 21.71 4.81 -1.28
N GLN A 124 21.11 3.91 -0.47
CA GLN A 124 21.73 3.31 0.71
C GLN A 124 22.43 1.97 0.40
N VAL A 125 22.34 1.47 -0.84
CA VAL A 125 22.92 0.18 -1.23
C VAL A 125 24.25 0.40 -1.94
N ASP A 126 25.35 0.09 -1.24
CA ASP A 126 26.71 0.19 -1.79
C ASP A 126 26.92 -0.75 -2.98
N GLY A 127 27.53 -0.23 -4.05
CA GLY A 127 27.91 -1.01 -5.23
C GLY A 127 26.78 -1.23 -6.25
N MET A 128 25.60 -0.64 -6.04
CA MET A 128 24.53 -0.69 -7.04
C MET A 128 24.85 0.24 -8.23
N ASN A 129 25.15 -0.37 -9.37
CA ASN A 129 25.30 0.31 -10.66
C ASN A 129 23.96 0.36 -11.40
N TYR A 130 23.98 0.51 -12.72
CA TYR A 130 22.79 0.50 -13.57
C TYR A 130 21.88 -0.71 -13.30
N ASP A 131 20.60 -0.47 -13.00
CA ASP A 131 19.59 -1.53 -12.82
C ASP A 131 18.21 -1.10 -13.35
N ARG A 132 17.32 -2.07 -13.57
CA ARG A 132 15.97 -1.90 -14.09
C ARG A 132 14.95 -2.55 -13.16
N PHE A 133 14.02 -1.74 -12.65
CA PHE A 133 12.92 -2.19 -11.80
C PHE A 133 11.62 -2.17 -12.59
N VAL A 134 10.87 -3.27 -12.52
CA VAL A 134 9.56 -3.36 -13.17
C VAL A 134 8.48 -3.30 -12.09
N PHE A 135 7.49 -2.45 -12.28
CA PHE A 135 6.35 -2.24 -11.40
C PHE A 135 5.05 -2.58 -12.12
N ARG A 136 4.06 -3.02 -11.35
CA ARG A 136 2.68 -3.17 -11.78
C ARG A 136 1.88 -2.02 -11.20
N ALA A 137 1.12 -1.33 -12.02
CA ALA A 137 0.09 -0.41 -11.56
C ALA A 137 -1.17 -1.19 -11.22
N LEU A 138 -1.75 -0.85 -10.08
CA LEU A 138 -2.95 -1.44 -9.53
C LEU A 138 -3.99 -0.35 -9.35
N LYS A 139 -5.19 -0.57 -9.84
CA LYS A 139 -6.35 0.26 -9.59
C LYS A 139 -7.15 -0.32 -8.44
N CYS A 140 -7.34 0.46 -7.40
CA CYS A 140 -7.99 0.03 -6.16
C CYS A 140 -9.34 0.73 -6.03
N THR A 141 -10.40 -0.02 -5.75
CA THR A 141 -11.73 0.51 -5.44
C THR A 141 -12.09 0.14 -4.00
N PHE A 142 -12.48 1.13 -3.20
CA PHE A 142 -12.78 0.97 -1.77
C PHE A 142 -13.79 2.03 -1.31
N ASN A 143 -14.38 1.86 -0.12
CA ASN A 143 -15.23 2.88 0.51
C ASN A 143 -14.45 3.65 1.59
N ASP A 144 -14.60 4.97 1.65
CA ASP A 144 -13.99 5.83 2.67
C ASP A 144 -14.87 6.07 3.92
N THR A 145 -15.97 5.33 4.09
CA THR A 145 -16.82 5.36 5.30
C THR A 145 -15.98 5.23 6.57
N ASP A 146 -16.29 6.06 7.56
CA ASP A 146 -15.64 6.17 8.88
C ASP A 146 -14.14 6.51 8.85
N MET A 147 -13.54 6.77 7.68
CA MET A 147 -12.17 7.28 7.59
C MET A 147 -12.09 8.74 8.07
N MET A 148 -10.91 9.15 8.53
CA MET A 148 -10.63 10.54 8.88
C MET A 148 -9.97 11.27 7.71
N SER A 149 -10.15 12.58 7.61
CA SER A 149 -9.52 13.42 6.59
C SER A 149 -8.59 14.45 7.22
N ALA A 150 -7.32 14.39 6.85
CA ALA A 150 -6.29 15.38 7.13
C ALA A 150 -6.07 16.34 5.94
N SER A 151 -6.92 16.28 4.90
CA SER A 151 -6.76 17.08 3.68
C SER A 151 -6.90 18.60 3.92
N ALA A 152 -7.62 19.00 4.98
CA ALA A 152 -7.74 20.41 5.39
C ALA A 152 -6.48 20.96 6.08
N LEU A 153 -5.55 20.10 6.51
CA LEU A 153 -4.31 20.53 7.16
C LEU A 153 -3.33 21.09 6.11
N THR A 154 -2.65 22.18 6.47
CA THR A 154 -1.65 22.81 5.60
C THR A 154 -0.39 21.94 5.50
N TYR A 155 0.38 22.07 4.41
CA TYR A 155 1.66 21.36 4.23
C TYR A 155 2.74 21.69 5.27
N ASN A 156 2.57 22.76 6.05
CA ASN A 156 3.45 23.09 7.18
C ASN A 156 3.13 22.28 8.45
N ASP A 157 2.05 21.50 8.45
CA ASP A 157 1.74 20.61 9.57
C ASP A 157 2.81 19.49 9.65
N PRO A 158 3.32 19.16 10.84
CA PRO A 158 4.33 18.11 11.01
C PRO A 158 3.98 16.74 10.42
N ILE A 159 2.69 16.41 10.20
CA ILE A 159 2.34 15.14 9.55
C ILE A 159 2.78 15.07 8.07
N TYR A 160 3.11 16.22 7.47
CA TYR A 160 3.55 16.35 6.09
C TYR A 160 5.06 16.56 5.96
N ASP A 161 5.82 16.45 7.05
CA ASP A 161 7.28 16.50 7.00
C ASP A 161 7.82 15.43 6.03
N SER A 162 8.84 15.80 5.26
CA SER A 162 9.41 14.93 4.22
C SER A 162 10.21 13.77 4.79
N ASP A 163 10.87 13.99 5.93
CA ASP A 163 11.94 13.16 6.46
C ASP A 163 11.70 12.73 7.91
N ASP A 164 10.97 13.51 8.70
CA ASP A 164 10.56 13.14 10.07
C ASP A 164 9.11 12.65 10.13
N TYR A 165 8.92 11.33 10.29
CA TYR A 165 7.59 10.73 10.39
C TYR A 165 7.04 10.64 11.83
N SER A 166 7.70 11.24 12.83
CA SER A 166 7.28 11.13 14.24
C SER A 166 5.83 11.57 14.47
N ALA A 167 5.43 12.70 13.88
CA ALA A 167 4.06 13.21 13.99
C ALA A 167 3.04 12.33 13.24
N SER A 168 3.40 11.89 12.02
CA SER A 168 2.58 11.01 11.19
C SER A 168 2.42 9.62 11.82
N HIS A 169 3.46 9.05 12.42
CA HIS A 169 3.42 7.81 13.19
C HIS A 169 2.49 7.92 14.38
N SER A 170 2.59 9.02 15.13
CA SER A 170 1.71 9.27 16.28
C SER A 170 0.24 9.32 15.84
N LEU A 171 -0.06 10.01 14.74
CA LEU A 171 -1.41 10.07 14.19
C LEU A 171 -1.90 8.70 13.70
N GLY A 172 -1.08 7.97 12.93
CA GLY A 172 -1.45 6.66 12.41
C GLY A 172 -1.69 5.63 13.52
N HIS A 173 -0.87 5.66 14.57
CA HIS A 173 -1.07 4.81 15.75
C HIS A 173 -2.38 5.14 16.47
N ALA A 174 -2.67 6.43 16.67
CA ALA A 174 -3.89 6.87 17.30
C ALA A 174 -5.12 6.43 16.49
N LEU A 175 -5.09 6.56 15.16
CA LEU A 175 -6.19 6.14 14.28
C LEU A 175 -6.41 4.62 14.31
N LYS A 176 -5.33 3.83 14.28
CA LYS A 176 -5.43 2.36 14.41
C LYS A 176 -6.00 1.96 15.77
N GLN A 177 -5.55 2.58 16.86
CA GLN A 177 -6.09 2.32 18.21
C GLN A 177 -7.58 2.69 18.34
N ALA A 178 -8.01 3.76 17.67
CA ALA A 178 -9.39 4.19 17.63
C ALA A 178 -10.28 3.33 16.69
N GLY A 179 -9.72 2.32 16.03
CA GLY A 179 -10.46 1.45 15.10
C GLY A 179 -10.88 2.15 13.81
N LYS A 180 -10.25 3.29 13.45
CA LYS A 180 -10.57 4.00 12.22
C LYS A 180 -10.01 3.24 11.00
N PRO A 181 -10.79 3.04 9.92
CA PRO A 181 -10.38 2.19 8.81
C PRO A 181 -9.28 2.80 7.93
N GLY A 182 -9.13 4.13 7.94
CA GLY A 182 -8.13 4.80 7.13
C GLY A 182 -8.06 6.31 7.36
N LEU A 183 -7.08 6.91 6.70
CA LEU A 183 -6.81 8.35 6.67
C LEU A 183 -6.67 8.83 5.24
N GLN A 184 -7.47 9.83 4.84
CA GLN A 184 -7.24 10.64 3.66
C GLN A 184 -6.28 11.80 3.98
N TYR A 185 -5.28 12.04 3.13
CA TYR A 185 -4.26 13.07 3.35
C TYR A 185 -3.75 13.67 2.03
N ASN A 186 -3.13 14.84 2.09
CA ASN A 186 -2.49 15.47 0.93
C ASN A 186 -1.17 14.76 0.55
N SER A 187 -0.93 14.50 -0.73
CA SER A 187 0.36 13.94 -1.16
C SER A 187 1.48 14.95 -0.96
N VAL A 188 2.58 14.51 -0.32
CA VAL A 188 3.81 15.31 -0.17
C VAL A 188 4.67 15.26 -1.44
N ARG A 189 4.33 14.40 -2.42
CA ARG A 189 5.09 14.22 -3.67
C ARG A 189 4.37 14.76 -4.90
N SER A 190 3.05 14.92 -4.84
CA SER A 190 2.21 15.53 -5.88
C SER A 190 1.28 16.56 -5.26
N GLN A 191 1.71 17.82 -5.20
CA GLN A 191 0.95 18.88 -4.54
C GLN A 191 -0.42 19.06 -5.20
N GLY A 192 -1.48 19.04 -4.38
CA GLY A 192 -2.87 19.14 -4.82
C GLY A 192 -3.53 17.81 -5.13
N SER A 193 -2.80 16.69 -5.09
CA SER A 193 -3.37 15.35 -5.16
C SER A 193 -3.58 14.75 -3.77
N LEU A 194 -4.59 13.89 -3.66
CA LEU A 194 -4.90 13.17 -2.43
C LEU A 194 -4.27 11.78 -2.40
N CYS A 195 -4.11 11.25 -1.20
CA CYS A 195 -3.71 9.89 -0.91
C CYS A 195 -4.52 9.34 0.26
N TRP A 196 -4.54 8.02 0.38
CA TRP A 196 -5.17 7.29 1.47
C TRP A 196 -4.20 6.29 2.09
N ALA A 197 -4.23 6.23 3.41
CA ALA A 197 -3.54 5.23 4.22
C ALA A 197 -4.62 4.39 4.91
N LEU A 198 -4.86 3.18 4.41
CA LEU A 198 -5.82 2.24 4.97
C LEU A 198 -5.13 1.41 6.07
N PHE A 199 -5.76 1.35 7.23
CA PHE A 199 -5.27 0.64 8.42
C PHE A 199 -5.84 -0.77 8.55
N THR A 200 -6.74 -1.15 7.64
CA THR A 200 -7.36 -2.45 7.49
C THR A 200 -7.79 -2.62 6.03
N PRO A 201 -7.75 -3.83 5.43
CA PRO A 201 -8.17 -4.04 4.05
C PRO A 201 -9.68 -4.18 3.90
N LEU A 202 -10.43 -4.28 5.00
CA LEU A 202 -11.88 -4.49 5.01
C LEU A 202 -12.68 -3.55 4.06
N PRO A 203 -12.35 -2.25 3.90
CA PRO A 203 -13.12 -1.36 3.03
C PRO A 203 -12.87 -1.58 1.53
N VAL A 204 -11.93 -2.45 1.15
CA VAL A 204 -11.52 -2.68 -0.24
C VAL A 204 -12.52 -3.59 -0.94
N HIS A 205 -13.03 -3.13 -2.08
CA HIS A 205 -13.97 -3.88 -2.92
C HIS A 205 -13.28 -4.59 -4.09
N SER A 206 -12.21 -4.03 -4.63
CA SER A 206 -11.40 -4.67 -5.66
C SER A 206 -10.03 -4.01 -5.82
N ILE A 207 -9.04 -4.80 -6.25
CA ILE A 207 -7.75 -4.32 -6.75
C ILE A 207 -7.42 -5.04 -8.04
N VAL A 208 -7.30 -4.29 -9.13
CA VAL A 208 -7.04 -4.84 -10.47
C VAL A 208 -5.74 -4.31 -11.04
N GLN A 209 -4.94 -5.18 -11.63
CA GLN A 209 -3.74 -4.78 -12.35
C GLN A 209 -4.13 -4.09 -13.66
N THR A 210 -3.49 -2.95 -13.95
CA THR A 210 -3.79 -2.12 -15.14
C THR A 210 -2.62 -2.08 -16.12
N SER A 211 -1.50 -1.51 -15.69
CA SER A 211 -0.35 -1.18 -16.54
C SER A 211 0.96 -1.69 -15.93
N HIS A 212 2.02 -1.71 -16.73
CA HIS A 212 3.37 -1.98 -16.27
C HIS A 212 4.26 -0.76 -16.44
N TYR A 213 5.17 -0.57 -15.50
CA TYR A 213 6.13 0.52 -15.49
C TYR A 213 7.54 0.00 -15.31
N GLU A 214 8.48 0.59 -16.02
CA GLU A 214 9.91 0.38 -15.80
C GLU A 214 10.53 1.64 -15.22
N MET A 215 11.34 1.50 -14.17
CA MET A 215 12.22 2.55 -13.68
C MET A 215 13.67 2.13 -13.87
N ILE A 216 14.47 3.05 -14.41
CA ILE A 216 15.91 2.83 -14.66
C ILE A 216 16.70 3.58 -13.60
N TRP A 217 17.56 2.86 -12.90
CA TRP A 217 18.48 3.38 -11.90
C TRP A 217 19.87 3.59 -12.49
N ASN A 218 20.49 4.73 -12.19
CA ASN A 218 21.91 5.01 -12.43
C ASN A 218 22.38 6.07 -11.41
N GLY A 219 22.58 5.66 -10.16
CA GLY A 219 22.85 6.56 -9.02
C GLY A 219 21.63 7.40 -8.57
N SER A 220 20.61 7.51 -9.41
CA SER A 220 19.25 7.96 -9.13
C SER A 220 18.29 7.35 -10.16
N ILE A 221 16.98 7.47 -9.98
CA ILE A 221 16.01 7.08 -11.01
C ILE A 221 16.03 8.11 -12.14
N ILE A 222 16.67 7.73 -13.23
CA ILE A 222 16.88 8.59 -14.41
C ILE A 222 15.75 8.50 -15.43
N SER A 223 14.94 7.43 -15.41
CA SER A 223 13.86 7.23 -16.38
C SER A 223 12.72 6.42 -15.78
N THR A 224 11.51 6.72 -16.24
CA THR A 224 10.28 5.99 -15.94
C THR A 224 9.52 5.79 -17.24
N ASN A 225 9.38 4.54 -17.68
CA ASN A 225 8.77 4.17 -18.96
C ASN A 225 7.51 3.34 -18.72
N SER A 226 6.43 3.63 -19.44
CA SER A 226 5.28 2.71 -19.50
C SER A 226 5.62 1.55 -20.43
N ILE A 227 5.37 0.32 -19.97
CA ILE A 227 5.52 -0.89 -20.78
C ILE A 227 4.15 -1.20 -21.39
N THR A 228 3.91 -0.71 -22.59
CA THR A 228 2.80 -1.18 -23.43
C THR A 228 3.22 -2.48 -24.11
N ASN A 229 2.42 -3.53 -23.96
CA ASN A 229 2.56 -4.71 -24.82
C ASN A 229 2.25 -4.26 -26.26
N ILE A 230 3.28 -3.98 -27.05
CA ILE A 230 3.15 -3.89 -28.49
C ILE A 230 2.87 -5.32 -28.95
N GLN A 231 1.61 -5.64 -29.24
CA GLN A 231 1.30 -6.78 -30.09
C GLN A 231 1.95 -6.49 -31.44
N LEU A 232 3.05 -7.19 -31.72
CA LEU A 232 3.58 -7.24 -33.08
C LEU A 232 2.51 -7.90 -33.97
N PRO A 233 2.30 -7.38 -35.19
CA PRO A 233 1.24 -7.83 -36.10
C PRO A 233 1.37 -9.30 -36.52
#